data_AF-A0A6L3ZY27-F1
#
_entry.id   AF-A0A6L3ZY27-F1
#
_cell.length_a   1.000
_cell.length_b   1.000
_cell.length_c   1.000
_cell.angle_alpha   90.00
_cell.angle_beta   90.00
_cell.angle_gamma   90.00
#
_symmetry.space_group_name_H-M   'P 1'
#
loop_
_entity.id
_entity.type
_entity.pdbx_description
1 polymer ?
#
loop_
_entity_poly.entity_id
_entity_poly.type
_entity_poly.pdbx_seq_one_letter_code
_entity_poly.pdbx_strand_id
1 'polypeptide(L)' 'MAKIVFIGAGSTVFAKNLMGDILSFPELAGSTITLMDLCEERLRTSKIVAHK' A
#
# COMPACT_ATOMS: atom_id res chain seq x y z
N MET A 1 -13.84 7.26 6.38
CA MET A 1 -12.84 6.33 5.81
C MET A 1 -11.56 6.44 6.58
N ALA A 2 -10.84 5.32 6.74
CA ALA A 2 -9.53 5.33 7.37
C ALA A 2 -8.47 5.86 6.40
N LYS A 3 -7.49 6.58 6.94
CA LYS A 3 -6.21 6.86 6.27
C LYS A 3 -5.17 5.92 6.86
N ILE A 4 -4.63 5.03 6.04
CA ILE A 4 -3.68 3.98 6.44
C ILE A 4 -2.34 4.29 5.80
N VAL A 5 -1.27 4.34 6.60
CA VAL A 5 0.08 4.69 6.12
C VAL A 5 1.01 3.50 6.31
N PHE A 6 1.64 3.05 5.22
CA PHE A 6 2.69 2.03 5.27
C PHE A 6 4.05 2.71 5.31
N ILE A 7 4.73 2.61 6.45
CA ILE A 7 6.12 3.05 6.63
C ILE A 7 7.03 1.85 6.30
N GLY A 8 7.97 2.03 5.37
CA GLY A 8 8.74 0.92 4.80
C GLY A 8 8.05 0.24 3.61
N ALA A 9 7.25 1.01 2.87
CA ALA A 9 6.46 0.52 1.74
C ALA A 9 7.31 0.04 0.54
N GLY A 10 8.62 0.24 0.56
CA GLY A 10 9.57 -0.35 -0.40
C GLY A 10 9.70 -1.87 -0.28
N SER A 11 9.06 -2.49 0.71
CA SER A 11 8.81 -3.94 0.74
C SER A 11 7.60 -4.29 -0.13
N THR A 12 7.81 -4.42 -1.44
CA THR A 12 6.72 -4.51 -2.43
C THR A 12 5.77 -5.70 -2.20
N VAL A 13 6.28 -6.89 -1.91
CA VAL A 13 5.43 -8.08 -1.68
C VAL A 13 4.57 -7.89 -0.43
N PHE A 14 5.16 -7.38 0.64
CA PHE A 14 4.45 -7.07 1.88
C PHE A 14 3.37 -6.00 1.66
N ALA A 15 3.72 -4.88 1.04
CA ALA A 15 2.80 -3.78 0.79
C ALA A 15 1.62 -4.22 -0.11
N LYS A 16 1.88 -5.03 -1.13
CA LYS A 16 0.84 -5.62 -2.00
C LYS A 16 -0.13 -6.48 -1.20
N ASN A 17 0.39 -7.46 -0.45
CA ASN A 17 -0.45 -8.42 0.24
C ASN A 17 -1.28 -7.74 1.33
N LEU A 18 -0.67 -6.90 2.15
CA LEU A 18 -1.37 -6.18 3.22
C LEU A 18 -2.46 -5.25 2.67
N MET A 19 -2.20 -4.56 1.56
CA MET A 19 -3.22 -3.76 0.89
C MET A 19 -4.36 -4.61 0.34
N GLY A 20 -4.04 -5.75 -0.30
CA GLY A 20 -5.05 -6.69 -0.79
C GLY A 20 -5.96 -7.18 0.33
N ASP A 21 -5.38 -7.57 1.46
CA ASP A 21 -6.13 -8.00 2.65
C ASP A 21 -7.02 -6.87 3.19
N ILE A 22 -6.47 -5.65 3.35
CA ILE A 22 -7.23 -4.49 3.85
C ILE A 22 -8.40 -4.15 2.92
N LEU A 23 -8.18 -4.12 1.61
CA LEU A 23 -9.22 -3.75 0.64
C LEU A 23 -10.23 -4.87 0.38
N SER A 24 -9.96 -6.10 0.85
CA SER A 24 -10.93 -7.20 0.81
C SER A 24 -12.11 -6.99 1.78
N PHE A 25 -11.93 -6.15 2.81
CA PHE A 25 -12.99 -5.77 3.74
C PHE A 25 -13.86 -4.65 3.12
N PRO A 26 -15.15 -4.87 2.84
CA PRO A 26 -16.03 -3.88 2.20
C PRO A 26 -16.09 -2.55 2.94
N GLU A 27 -16.03 -2.57 4.27
CA GLU A 27 -16.01 -1.40 5.14
C GLU A 27 -14.72 -0.55 5.01
N LEU A 28 -13.64 -1.15 4.50
CA LEU A 28 -12.35 -0.50 4.26
C LEU A 28 -12.06 -0.20 2.79
N ALA A 29 -12.93 -0.61 1.85
CA ALA A 29 -12.72 -0.42 0.41
C ALA A 29 -12.52 1.05 0.00
N GLY A 30 -13.10 2.00 0.75
CA GLY A 30 -12.89 3.44 0.56
C GLY A 30 -11.64 4.01 1.24
N SER A 31 -10.84 3.21 1.94
CA SER A 31 -9.70 3.73 2.70
C SER A 31 -8.64 4.35 1.80
N THR A 32 -7.98 5.40 2.30
CA THR A 32 -6.83 5.99 1.61
C THR A 32 -5.55 5.31 2.09
N ILE A 33 -4.84 4.64 1.19
CA ILE A 33 -3.55 4.01 1.49
C ILE A 33 -2.42 4.93 1.03
N THR A 34 -1.56 5.34 1.96
CA THR A 34 -0.38 6.17 1.70
C THR A 34 0.88 5.33 1.86
N LEU A 35 1.75 5.32 0.85
CA LEU A 35 3.02 4.59 0.85
C LEU A 35 4.17 5.53 1.17
N MET A 36 4.98 5.18 2.17
CA MET A 36 6.18 5.91 2.59
C MET A 36 7.38 4.98 2.62
N ASP A 37 8.48 5.40 2.00
CA ASP A 37 9.79 4.76 2.10
C ASP A 37 10.88 5.82 1.85
N LEU A 38 12.09 5.59 2.36
CA LEU A 38 13.25 6.45 2.09
C LEU A 38 13.84 6.17 0.70
N CYS A 39 13.65 4.97 0.18
CA CYS A 39 14.17 4.56 -1.12
C CYS A 39 13.10 4.77 -2.20
N GLU A 40 13.27 5.83 -3.00
CA GLU A 40 12.33 6.20 -4.05
C GLU A 40 12.14 5.12 -5.12
N GLU A 41 13.21 4.42 -5.52
CA GLU A 41 13.15 3.34 -6.49
C GLU A 41 12.25 2.19 -6.01
N ARG A 42 12.46 1.75 -4.76
CA ARG A 42 11.63 0.69 -4.16
C ARG A 42 10.19 1.14 -3.98
N LEU A 43 9.98 2.39 -3.58
CA LEU A 43 8.65 2.98 -3.45
C LEU A 43 7.91 3.02 -4.81
N ARG A 44 8.62 3.34 -5.89
CA ARG A 44 8.07 3.30 -7.26
C ARG A 44 7.60 1.91 -7.64
N THR A 45 8.38 0.88 -7.35
CA THR A 45 7.99 -0.53 -7.60
C THR A 45 6.70 -0.90 -6.87
N SER A 46 6.57 -0.50 -5.60
CA SER A 46 5.34 -0.73 -4.82
C SER A 46 4.13 0.04 -5.36
N LYS A 47 4.31 1.27 -5.85
CA LYS A 47 3.23 2.04 -6.51
C LYS A 47 2.74 1.37 -7.80
N ILE A 48 3.64 0.81 -8.61
CA ILE A 48 3.26 0.10 -9.85
C ILE A 48 2.37 -1.10 -9.53
N VAL A 49 2.72 -1.86 -8.48
CA VAL A 49 1.92 -3.01 -8.04
C VAL A 49 0.59 -2.59 -7.41
N ALA A 50 0.53 -1.40 -6.81
CA ALA A 50 -0.70 -0.88 -6.20
C ALA A 50 -1.77 -0.43 -7.22
N HIS A 51 -1.38 -0.19 -8.47
CA HIS A 51 -2.29 0.24 -9.54
C HIS A 51 -2.54 -0.83 -10.61
N LYS A 52 -2.10 -2.07 -10.37
CA LYS A 52 -2.40 -3.24 -11.19
C LYS A 52 -3.51 -4.06 -10.54
#